data_AF-B8GSE9-F1
#
_entry.id   AF-B8GSE9-F1
#
_cell.length_a   1.000
_cell.length_b   1.000
_cell.length_c   1.000
_cell.angle_alpha   90.00
_cell.angle_beta   90.00
_cell.angle_gamma   90.00
#
_symmetry.space_group_name_H-M   'P 1'
#
loop_
_entity.id
_entity.type
_entity.pdbx_description
1 polymer ?
#
loop_
_entity_poly.entity_id
_entity_poly.type
_entity_poly.pdbx_seq_one_letter_code
_entity_poly.pdbx_strand_id
1 'polypeptide(L)'
;MSYEISLDELDSEVRTYHRKESAVFYKTKETFGALSNMASGYPLRVNCVRILTSEALYQACRFPHLPEVQRVIIDQKSPIAAKMKSKPHRKDSRPDWDQVRVGVMRWCLRVKLAQNYKEFGRWLLVTKDKEIVEQSKKDAFWGAKVIDDDGEILVGQNVLGRLLMELRELYRNDDEERLKMVAPLEIKNFMLFGESIKAIPEDGLIGHHEQRQPCLF
;
A
#
# COMPACT_ATOMS: atom_id res chain seq x y z
N MET A 1 -9.69 -21.05 9.97
CA MET A 1 -10.15 -20.81 8.58
C MET A 1 -9.40 -19.61 8.05
N SER A 2 -8.35 -19.85 7.26
CA SER A 2 -7.62 -18.82 6.54
C SER A 2 -8.53 -18.30 5.42
N TYR A 3 -9.01 -17.06 5.54
CA TYR A 3 -9.56 -16.34 4.40
C TYR A 3 -8.38 -15.89 3.52
N GLU A 4 -7.79 -16.83 2.79
CA GLU A 4 -7.02 -16.49 1.60
C GLU A 4 -8.03 -16.12 0.52
N ILE A 5 -8.41 -14.84 0.49
CA ILE A 5 -9.07 -14.28 -0.68
C ILE A 5 -8.07 -14.43 -1.82
N SER A 6 -8.41 -15.32 -2.76
CA SER A 6 -7.68 -15.54 -4.01
C SER A 6 -7.23 -14.20 -4.59
N LEU A 7 -5.96 -14.11 -5.00
CA LEU A 7 -5.41 -12.96 -5.71
C LEU A 7 -6.20 -12.61 -6.99
N ASP A 8 -7.01 -13.55 -7.49
CA ASP A 8 -7.72 -13.48 -8.77
C ASP A 8 -9.13 -12.87 -8.71
N GLU A 9 -9.69 -12.56 -7.53
CA GLU A 9 -11.10 -12.11 -7.42
C GLU A 9 -11.32 -10.63 -7.04
N LEU A 10 -10.31 -9.77 -7.18
CA LEU A 10 -10.61 -8.33 -7.29
C LEU A 10 -11.09 -8.05 -8.71
N ASP A 11 -12.40 -8.24 -8.91
CA ASP A 11 -13.09 -7.93 -10.15
C ASP A 11 -12.68 -6.55 -10.65
N SER A 12 -11.99 -6.49 -11.79
CA SER A 12 -11.51 -5.24 -12.40
C SER A 12 -12.64 -4.43 -13.04
N GLU A 13 -13.90 -4.80 -12.78
CA GLU A 13 -15.07 -4.07 -13.24
C GLU A 13 -15.05 -2.61 -12.77
N VAL A 14 -15.43 -1.73 -13.69
CA VAL A 14 -15.63 -0.31 -13.42
C VAL A 14 -16.92 -0.13 -12.60
N ARG A 15 -16.85 0.60 -11.48
CA ARG A 15 -18.01 0.90 -10.63
C ARG A 15 -18.30 2.40 -10.60
N THR A 16 -19.56 2.71 -10.29
CA THR A 16 -20.04 4.06 -10.00
C THR A 16 -20.20 4.22 -8.50
N TYR A 17 -19.71 5.34 -7.96
CA TYR A 17 -19.74 5.68 -6.54
C TYR A 17 -20.40 7.04 -6.36
N HIS A 18 -21.30 7.15 -5.38
CA HIS A 18 -21.89 8.42 -4.96
C HIS A 18 -21.05 9.03 -3.84
N ARG A 19 -20.56 10.26 -4.04
CA ARG A 19 -19.66 10.93 -3.10
C ARG A 19 -20.22 11.01 -1.68
N LYS A 20 -21.50 11.37 -1.54
CA LYS A 20 -22.17 11.53 -0.24
C LYS A 20 -22.26 10.23 0.57
N GLU A 21 -22.32 9.10 -0.13
CA GLU A 21 -22.44 7.77 0.46
C GLU A 21 -21.08 7.11 0.70
N SER A 22 -20.00 7.68 0.15
CA SER A 22 -18.65 7.14 0.17
C SER A 22 -17.71 7.89 1.12
N ALA A 23 -16.68 7.21 1.60
CA ALA A 23 -15.50 7.82 2.23
C ALA A 23 -14.48 8.19 1.13
N VAL A 24 -14.66 9.37 0.53
CA VAL A 24 -13.82 9.85 -0.58
C VAL A 24 -12.61 10.62 -0.08
N PHE A 25 -11.42 10.30 -0.58
CA PHE A 25 -10.22 11.13 -0.42
C PHE A 25 -9.63 11.51 -1.77
N TYR A 26 -9.13 12.75 -1.88
CA TYR A 26 -8.36 13.21 -3.04
C TYR A 26 -6.94 13.62 -2.66
N LYS A 27 -6.76 14.19 -1.46
CA LYS A 27 -5.46 14.64 -0.95
C LYS A 27 -5.16 14.04 0.42
N THR A 28 -3.87 13.90 0.72
CA THR A 28 -3.39 13.28 1.96
C THR A 28 -3.70 14.09 3.23
N LYS A 29 -4.02 15.39 3.10
CA LYS A 29 -4.34 16.28 4.22
C LYS A 29 -5.84 16.45 4.47
N GLU A 30 -6.69 15.79 3.69
CA GLU A 30 -8.15 15.81 3.86
C GLU A 30 -8.59 14.75 4.89
N THR A 31 -9.87 14.75 5.27
CA THR A 31 -10.44 13.90 6.34
C THR A 31 -10.03 12.43 6.23
N PHE A 32 -10.08 11.84 5.04
CA PHE A 32 -9.71 10.44 4.80
C PHE A 32 -8.32 10.29 4.16
N GLY A 33 -7.52 11.37 4.11
CA GLY A 33 -6.24 11.41 3.42
C GLY A 33 -5.19 10.43 3.96
N ALA A 34 -5.33 10.01 5.23
CA ALA A 34 -4.52 8.97 5.84
C ALA A 34 -4.67 7.60 5.17
N LEU A 35 -5.80 7.32 4.51
CA LEU A 35 -6.05 6.07 3.77
C LEU A 35 -5.20 5.96 2.51
N SER A 36 -4.74 7.08 1.95
CA SER A 36 -3.87 7.08 0.78
C SER A 36 -2.55 6.35 1.06
N ASN A 37 -2.07 5.60 0.07
CA ASN A 37 -0.72 5.03 0.09
C ASN A 37 0.39 6.12 0.00
N MET A 38 0.01 7.34 -0.37
CA MET A 38 0.84 8.55 -0.36
C MET A 38 0.86 9.25 1.00
N ALA A 39 0.11 8.78 2.01
CA ALA A 39 0.06 9.45 3.30
C ALA A 39 1.42 9.37 4.01
N SER A 40 2.01 10.53 4.32
CA SER A 40 3.16 10.64 5.23
C SER A 40 2.71 10.42 6.69
N GLY A 41 3.67 10.15 7.58
CA GLY A 41 3.39 9.92 9.00
C GLY A 41 3.19 8.45 9.38
N TYR A 42 3.28 7.55 8.39
CA TYR A 42 3.22 6.10 8.56
C TYR A 42 4.53 5.46 8.05
N PRO A 43 5.69 5.75 8.69
CA PRO A 43 6.95 5.20 8.24
C PRO A 43 6.94 3.66 8.37
N LEU A 44 7.60 3.01 7.44
CA LEU A 44 7.71 1.56 7.35
C LEU A 44 9.17 1.14 7.56
N ARG A 45 9.36 -0.11 7.98
CA ARG A 45 10.66 -0.78 8.04
C ARG A 45 10.54 -2.16 7.41
N VAL A 46 11.28 -2.40 6.32
CA VAL A 46 11.33 -3.69 5.62
C VAL A 46 12.79 -4.07 5.46
N ASN A 47 13.17 -5.28 5.87
CA ASN A 47 14.58 -5.71 5.88
C ASN A 47 15.52 -4.68 6.54
N CYS A 48 15.10 -4.13 7.69
CA CYS A 48 15.79 -3.04 8.40
C CYS A 48 15.89 -1.69 7.65
N VAL A 49 15.45 -1.60 6.39
CA VAL A 49 15.40 -0.36 5.60
C VAL A 49 14.22 0.49 6.03
N ARG A 50 14.49 1.75 6.40
CA ARG A 50 13.43 2.74 6.71
C ARG A 50 12.87 3.31 5.41
N ILE A 51 11.55 3.26 5.26
CA ILE A 51 10.83 3.72 4.07
C ILE A 51 9.69 4.66 4.50
N LEU A 52 9.62 5.86 3.92
CA LEU A 52 8.76 6.92 4.48
C LEU A 52 7.25 6.75 4.20
N THR A 53 6.90 6.03 3.14
CA THR A 53 5.51 5.87 2.68
C THR A 53 5.31 4.54 1.96
N SER A 54 4.08 4.03 1.95
CA SER A 54 3.71 2.86 1.15
C SER A 54 3.92 3.07 -0.36
N GLU A 55 3.75 4.29 -0.88
CA GLU A 55 4.07 4.60 -2.29
C GLU A 55 5.55 4.36 -2.59
N ALA A 56 6.47 4.80 -1.73
CA ALA A 56 7.89 4.58 -1.95
C ALA A 56 8.25 3.08 -1.96
N LEU A 57 7.68 2.31 -1.03
CA LEU A 57 7.83 0.86 -0.99
C LEU A 57 7.28 0.20 -2.26
N TYR A 58 6.06 0.55 -2.65
CA TYR A 58 5.40 0.04 -3.86
C TYR A 58 6.23 0.31 -5.13
N GLN A 59 6.76 1.53 -5.28
CA GLN A 59 7.62 1.88 -6.41
C GLN A 59 8.97 1.15 -6.38
N ALA A 60 9.54 0.88 -5.20
CA ALA A 60 10.77 0.10 -5.09
C ALA A 60 10.55 -1.39 -5.45
N CYS A 61 9.45 -2.00 -5.02
CA CYS A 61 9.08 -3.39 -5.35
C CYS A 61 8.88 -3.64 -6.86
N ARG A 62 8.70 -2.58 -7.65
CA ARG A 62 8.63 -2.63 -9.12
C ARG A 62 9.95 -3.06 -9.78
N PHE A 63 11.08 -2.83 -9.10
CA PHE A 63 12.42 -3.03 -9.64
C PHE A 63 13.28 -3.97 -8.76
N PRO A 64 12.87 -5.23 -8.55
CA PRO A 64 13.58 -6.15 -7.66
C PRO A 64 15.01 -6.47 -8.12
N HIS A 65 15.33 -6.25 -9.39
CA HIS A 65 16.63 -6.52 -10.00
C HIS A 65 17.53 -5.28 -10.11
N LEU A 66 17.07 -4.10 -9.67
CA LEU A 66 17.79 -2.82 -9.79
C LEU A 66 17.89 -2.14 -8.40
N PRO A 67 18.75 -2.66 -7.49
CA PRO A 67 18.88 -2.14 -6.13
C PRO A 67 19.24 -0.65 -6.08
N GLU A 68 19.99 -0.14 -7.06
CA GLU A 68 20.33 1.27 -7.22
C GLU A 68 19.10 2.14 -7.53
N VAL A 69 18.18 1.67 -8.37
CA VAL A 69 16.92 2.37 -8.65
C VAL A 69 16.03 2.37 -7.41
N GLN A 70 15.95 1.24 -6.70
CA GLN A 70 15.24 1.15 -5.43
C GLN A 70 15.78 2.18 -4.42
N ARG A 71 17.11 2.35 -4.34
CA ARG A 71 17.76 3.27 -3.39
C ARG A 71 17.35 4.71 -3.70
N VAL A 72 17.47 5.11 -4.97
CA VAL A 72 17.07 6.44 -5.44
C VAL A 72 15.59 6.74 -5.13
N ILE A 73 14.70 5.74 -5.22
CA ILE A 73 13.27 5.88 -4.89
C ILE A 73 13.07 6.05 -3.38
N ILE A 74 13.69 5.20 -2.56
CA ILE A 74 13.50 5.17 -1.09
C ILE A 74 14.09 6.40 -0.41
N ASP A 75 15.18 6.96 -0.93
CA ASP A 75 15.83 8.16 -0.39
C ASP A 75 14.99 9.44 -0.56
N GLN A 76 13.89 9.39 -1.33
CA GLN A 76 13.04 10.55 -1.54
C GLN A 76 12.21 10.90 -0.31
N LYS A 77 12.24 12.18 0.07
CA LYS A 77 11.52 12.71 1.24
C LYS A 77 10.00 12.79 1.07
N SER A 78 9.49 12.66 -0.16
CA SER A 78 8.06 12.71 -0.44
C SER A 78 7.63 11.57 -1.36
N PRO A 79 6.41 11.05 -1.20
CA PRO A 79 5.89 9.94 -2.02
C PRO A 79 5.76 10.35 -3.49
N ILE A 80 5.43 11.61 -3.77
CA ILE A 80 5.40 12.14 -5.14
C ILE A 80 6.80 12.11 -5.74
N ALA A 81 7.83 12.51 -5.01
CA ALA A 81 9.21 12.44 -5.48
C ALA A 81 9.66 11.00 -5.72
N ALA A 82 9.33 10.06 -4.82
CA ALA A 82 9.59 8.63 -5.00
C ALA A 82 8.95 8.10 -6.30
N LYS A 83 7.67 8.39 -6.53
CA LYS A 83 6.96 8.07 -7.77
C LYS A 83 7.63 8.70 -8.99
N MET A 84 8.03 9.96 -8.91
CA MET A 84 8.70 10.66 -10.01
C MET A 84 10.06 10.05 -10.33
N LYS A 85 10.83 9.59 -9.35
CA LYS A 85 12.11 8.89 -9.56
C LYS A 85 11.94 7.50 -10.16
N SER A 86 10.82 6.83 -9.91
CA SER A 86 10.46 5.57 -10.58
C SER A 86 10.11 5.75 -12.07
N LYS A 87 9.53 6.89 -12.47
CA LYS A 87 9.01 7.09 -13.85
C LYS A 87 10.02 6.83 -14.98
N PRO A 88 11.26 7.35 -14.95
CA PRO A 88 12.24 7.13 -16.02
C PRO A 88 12.61 5.66 -16.24
N HIS A 89 12.50 4.84 -15.20
CA HIS A 89 12.87 3.41 -15.20
C HIS A 89 11.70 2.49 -15.52
N ARG A 90 10.51 3.00 -15.85
CA ARG A 90 9.31 2.15 -16.08
C ARG A 90 9.49 1.08 -17.16
N LYS A 91 10.34 1.33 -18.15
CA LYS A 91 10.70 0.35 -19.18
C LYS A 91 11.50 -0.84 -18.61
N ASP A 92 12.16 -0.64 -17.48
CA ASP A 92 12.97 -1.62 -16.77
C ASP A 92 12.19 -2.26 -15.60
N SER A 93 10.85 -2.19 -15.63
CA SER A 93 10.01 -2.86 -14.62
C SER A 93 10.25 -4.36 -14.65
N ARG A 94 10.02 -5.05 -13.52
CA ARG A 94 9.90 -6.51 -13.54
C ARG A 94 8.90 -6.97 -14.63
N PRO A 95 9.19 -8.03 -15.40
CA PRO A 95 8.38 -8.43 -16.56
C PRO A 95 6.91 -8.76 -16.22
N ASP A 96 6.66 -9.19 -15.00
CA ASP A 96 5.35 -9.58 -14.46
C ASP A 96 4.64 -8.43 -13.73
N TRP A 97 5.13 -7.19 -13.85
CA TRP A 97 4.65 -6.06 -13.05
C TRP A 97 3.13 -5.87 -13.10
N ASP A 98 2.54 -5.92 -14.30
CA ASP A 98 1.09 -5.72 -14.43
C ASP A 98 0.27 -6.84 -13.81
N GLN A 99 0.82 -8.06 -13.69
CA GLN A 99 0.17 -9.16 -12.97
C GLN A 99 0.30 -9.00 -11.46
N VAL A 100 1.47 -8.59 -10.95
CA VAL A 100 1.73 -8.57 -9.49
C VAL A 100 1.39 -7.24 -8.81
N ARG A 101 1.20 -6.14 -9.55
CA ARG A 101 1.07 -4.78 -8.97
C ARG A 101 -0.05 -4.66 -7.93
N VAL A 102 -1.17 -5.38 -8.11
CA VAL A 102 -2.28 -5.38 -7.14
C VAL A 102 -1.86 -6.08 -5.86
N GLY A 103 -1.28 -7.27 -5.95
CA GLY A 103 -0.72 -7.99 -4.80
C GLY A 103 0.35 -7.20 -4.06
N VAL A 104 1.25 -6.52 -4.79
CA VAL A 104 2.29 -5.65 -4.19
C VAL A 104 1.66 -4.48 -3.45
N MET A 105 0.65 -3.80 -4.01
CA MET A 105 -0.04 -2.72 -3.30
C MET A 105 -0.78 -3.23 -2.06
N ARG A 106 -1.51 -4.35 -2.17
CA ARG A 106 -2.18 -5.02 -1.04
C ARG A 106 -1.18 -5.28 0.09
N TRP A 107 -0.03 -5.85 -0.25
CA TRP A 107 1.05 -6.09 0.70
C TRP A 107 1.59 -4.80 1.31
N CYS A 108 1.83 -3.75 0.53
CA CYS A 108 2.28 -2.45 1.06
C CYS A 108 1.29 -1.82 2.06
N LEU A 109 -0.02 -1.99 1.84
CA LEU A 109 -1.05 -1.55 2.77
C LEU A 109 -1.09 -2.42 4.04
N ARG A 110 -0.88 -3.75 3.89
CA ARG A 110 -0.71 -4.66 5.03
C ARG A 110 0.49 -4.27 5.90
N VAL A 111 1.64 -3.97 5.30
CA VAL A 111 2.82 -3.47 6.02
C VAL A 111 2.52 -2.16 6.74
N LYS A 112 1.81 -1.23 6.08
CA LYS A 112 1.39 0.03 6.70
C LYS A 112 0.52 -0.19 7.92
N LEU A 113 -0.48 -1.08 7.83
CA LEU A 113 -1.31 -1.45 8.96
C LEU A 113 -0.49 -2.10 10.07
N ALA A 114 0.28 -3.15 9.76
CA ALA A 114 1.04 -3.90 10.74
C ALA A 114 1.91 -3.01 11.65
N GLN A 115 2.63 -2.06 11.06
CA GLN A 115 3.56 -1.18 11.77
C GLN A 115 2.91 0.11 12.30
N ASN A 116 1.65 0.37 11.96
CA ASN A 116 0.89 1.53 12.43
C ASN A 116 -0.51 1.10 12.89
N TYR A 117 -0.56 -0.03 13.60
CA TYR A 117 -1.76 -0.84 13.81
C TYR A 117 -2.96 -0.02 14.32
N LYS A 118 -2.77 0.77 15.39
CA LYS A 118 -3.82 1.60 15.96
C LYS A 118 -4.10 2.86 15.14
N GLU A 119 -3.07 3.60 14.75
CA GLU A 119 -3.21 4.89 14.08
C GLU A 119 -3.80 4.77 12.67
N PHE A 120 -3.33 3.79 11.88
CA PHE A 120 -3.88 3.53 10.56
C PHE A 120 -5.19 2.75 10.62
N GLY A 121 -5.28 1.75 11.51
CA GLY A 121 -6.50 0.96 11.73
C GLY A 121 -7.71 1.81 12.10
N ARG A 122 -7.53 2.83 12.95
CA ARG A 122 -8.55 3.85 13.26
C ARG A 122 -9.19 4.44 12.01
N TRP A 123 -8.38 4.80 11.00
CA TRP A 123 -8.90 5.42 9.78
C TRP A 123 -9.69 4.45 8.92
N LEU A 124 -9.32 3.17 8.91
CA LEU A 124 -10.12 2.12 8.27
C LEU A 124 -11.50 2.02 8.95
N LEU A 125 -11.55 1.94 10.28
CA LEU A 125 -12.80 1.79 11.03
C LEU A 125 -13.72 3.02 10.95
N VAL A 126 -13.18 4.23 10.91
CA VAL A 126 -13.97 5.47 10.79
C VAL A 126 -14.80 5.52 9.51
N THR A 127 -14.41 4.78 8.46
CA THR A 127 -15.21 4.67 7.22
C THR A 127 -16.47 3.83 7.39
N LYS A 128 -16.62 3.10 8.49
CA LYS A 128 -17.74 2.19 8.77
C LYS A 128 -17.95 1.23 7.61
N ASP A 129 -19.16 1.15 7.06
CA ASP A 129 -19.50 0.30 5.92
C ASP A 129 -19.57 1.09 4.60
N LYS A 130 -19.09 2.34 4.59
CA LYS A 130 -19.04 3.15 3.36
C LYS A 130 -17.99 2.59 2.40
N GLU A 131 -18.25 2.76 1.11
CA GLU A 131 -17.26 2.56 0.06
C GLU A 131 -16.07 3.52 0.29
N ILE A 132 -14.84 3.01 0.23
CA ILE A 132 -13.63 3.84 0.31
C ILE A 132 -13.21 4.18 -1.11
N VAL A 133 -13.10 5.47 -1.45
CA VAL A 133 -12.86 5.89 -2.85
C VAL A 133 -11.70 6.87 -2.93
N GLU A 134 -10.65 6.49 -3.68
CA GLU A 134 -9.62 7.45 -4.10
C GLU A 134 -10.16 8.23 -5.30
N GLN A 135 -10.44 9.52 -5.13
CA GLN A 135 -10.70 10.39 -6.26
C GLN A 135 -9.40 10.61 -7.04
N SER A 136 -9.47 10.53 -8.37
CA SER A 136 -8.34 10.76 -9.26
C SER A 136 -8.73 11.62 -10.44
N LYS A 137 -7.79 12.45 -10.90
CA LYS A 137 -7.97 13.23 -12.14
C LYS A 137 -7.75 12.40 -13.40
N LYS A 138 -6.98 11.31 -13.32
CA LYS A 138 -6.46 10.60 -14.51
C LYS A 138 -6.53 9.08 -14.40
N ASP A 139 -6.40 8.54 -13.20
CA ASP A 139 -6.25 7.12 -12.94
C ASP A 139 -7.58 6.52 -12.48
N ALA A 140 -8.26 5.84 -13.40
CA ALA A 140 -9.50 5.11 -13.10
C ALA A 140 -9.25 3.65 -12.69
N PHE A 141 -7.99 3.20 -12.66
CA PHE A 141 -7.64 1.85 -12.20
C PHE A 141 -7.49 1.86 -10.69
N TRP A 142 -6.56 2.67 -10.16
CA TRP A 142 -6.35 2.75 -8.70
C TRP A 142 -7.44 3.54 -7.98
N GLY A 143 -8.00 4.57 -8.63
CA GLY A 143 -9.06 5.41 -8.10
C GLY A 143 -10.28 5.52 -9.02
N ALA A 144 -11.07 6.57 -8.82
CA ALA A 144 -12.25 6.90 -9.61
C ALA A 144 -12.26 8.38 -10.01
N LYS A 145 -12.80 8.69 -11.18
CA LYS A 145 -12.88 10.05 -11.73
C LYS A 145 -14.27 10.63 -11.51
N VAL A 146 -14.34 11.91 -11.18
CA VAL A 146 -15.59 12.67 -11.27
C VAL A 146 -16.05 12.71 -12.73
N ILE A 147 -17.32 12.41 -12.99
CA ILE A 147 -17.89 12.39 -14.35
C ILE A 147 -19.01 13.43 -14.56
N ASP A 148 -19.50 14.03 -13.50
CA ASP A 148 -20.56 15.04 -13.50
C ASP A 148 -20.02 16.42 -13.10
N ASP A 149 -20.73 17.48 -13.50
CA ASP A 149 -20.33 18.86 -13.23
C ASP A 149 -20.40 19.22 -11.73
N ASP A 150 -21.35 18.62 -11.01
CA ASP A 150 -21.55 18.83 -9.56
C ASP A 150 -20.53 18.08 -8.70
N GLY A 151 -19.79 17.13 -9.29
CA GLY A 151 -18.74 16.38 -8.61
C GLY A 151 -19.23 15.24 -7.71
N GLU A 152 -20.50 14.85 -7.82
CA GLU A 152 -21.17 13.92 -6.93
C GLU A 152 -21.01 12.46 -7.36
N ILE A 153 -20.73 12.21 -8.63
CA ILE A 153 -20.62 10.87 -9.22
C ILE A 153 -19.17 10.60 -9.60
N LEU A 154 -18.60 9.54 -9.01
CA LEU A 154 -17.26 9.06 -9.35
C LEU A 154 -17.35 7.72 -10.07
N VAL A 155 -16.58 7.53 -11.15
CA VAL A 155 -16.52 6.27 -11.90
C VAL A 155 -15.08 5.79 -12.04
N GLY A 156 -14.86 4.52 -11.72
CA GLY A 156 -13.57 3.86 -11.87
C GLY A 156 -13.55 2.47 -11.23
N GLN A 157 -12.48 1.72 -11.47
CA GLN A 157 -12.27 0.46 -10.78
C GLN A 157 -12.00 0.70 -9.29
N ASN A 158 -11.25 1.76 -8.95
CA ASN A 158 -10.94 2.13 -7.57
C ASN A 158 -10.32 0.96 -6.78
N VAL A 159 -9.35 0.27 -7.39
CA VAL A 159 -8.70 -0.91 -6.81
C VAL A 159 -8.05 -0.58 -5.46
N LEU A 160 -7.48 0.62 -5.28
CA LEU A 160 -6.91 1.03 -3.99
C LEU A 160 -7.98 1.07 -2.89
N GLY A 161 -9.13 1.69 -3.19
CA GLY A 161 -10.26 1.76 -2.29
C GLY A 161 -10.79 0.39 -1.89
N ARG A 162 -10.88 -0.55 -2.84
CA ARG A 162 -11.31 -1.92 -2.58
C ARG A 162 -10.33 -2.69 -1.71
N LEU A 163 -9.03 -2.55 -1.94
CA LEU A 163 -8.00 -3.11 -1.07
C LEU A 163 -8.08 -2.56 0.36
N LEU A 164 -8.43 -1.29 0.52
CA LEU A 164 -8.63 -0.69 1.85
C LEU A 164 -9.90 -1.22 2.53
N MET A 165 -10.96 -1.50 1.79
CA MET A 165 -12.18 -2.13 2.33
C MET A 165 -11.92 -3.59 2.74
N GLU A 166 -11.23 -4.36 1.91
CA GLU A 166 -10.74 -5.70 2.24
C GLU A 166 -9.92 -5.66 3.55
N LEU A 167 -8.98 -4.72 3.63
CA LEU A 167 -8.13 -4.54 4.81
C LEU A 167 -8.91 -4.11 6.06
N ARG A 168 -9.96 -3.29 5.89
CA ARG A 168 -10.85 -2.87 6.97
C ARG A 168 -11.59 -4.06 7.56
N GLU A 169 -12.15 -4.93 6.73
CA GLU A 169 -12.87 -6.12 7.23
C GLU A 169 -11.93 -7.11 7.91
N LEU A 170 -10.70 -7.27 7.40
CA LEU A 170 -9.68 -8.05 8.11
C LEU A 170 -9.37 -7.44 9.48
N TYR A 171 -9.13 -6.13 9.55
CA TYR A 171 -8.79 -5.45 10.80
C TYR A 171 -9.93 -5.47 11.83
N ARG A 172 -11.18 -5.36 11.37
CA ARG A 172 -12.37 -5.43 12.22
C ARG A 172 -12.50 -6.76 12.96
N ASN A 173 -11.98 -7.84 12.38
CA ASN A 173 -12.07 -9.21 12.90
C ASN A 173 -10.73 -9.74 13.44
N ASP A 174 -9.74 -8.87 13.66
CA ASP A 174 -8.39 -9.26 14.10
C ASP A 174 -8.23 -9.23 15.64
N ASP A 175 -9.05 -10.01 16.34
CA ASP A 175 -9.08 -10.03 17.82
C ASP A 175 -7.75 -10.48 18.46
N GLU A 176 -6.93 -11.21 17.71
CA GLU A 176 -5.63 -11.74 18.15
C GLU A 176 -4.44 -10.92 17.62
N GLU A 177 -4.67 -9.75 17.04
CA GLU A 177 -3.64 -8.86 16.49
C GLU A 177 -2.70 -9.53 15.46
N ARG A 178 -3.18 -10.57 14.76
CA ARG A 178 -2.40 -11.34 13.78
C ARG A 178 -1.97 -10.49 12.59
N LEU A 179 -2.69 -9.40 12.28
CA LEU A 179 -2.32 -8.50 11.17
C LEU A 179 -1.10 -7.63 11.49
N LYS A 180 -0.56 -7.65 12.72
CA LYS A 180 0.75 -7.07 13.04
C LYS A 180 1.91 -7.82 12.38
N MET A 181 1.67 -9.04 11.92
CA MET A 181 2.62 -9.80 11.12
C MET A 181 2.26 -9.74 9.64
N VAL A 182 3.28 -9.68 8.80
CA VAL A 182 3.11 -9.71 7.34
C VAL A 182 4.15 -10.63 6.73
N ALA A 183 3.70 -11.74 6.14
CA ALA A 183 4.55 -12.61 5.34
C ALA A 183 4.99 -11.90 4.04
N PRO A 184 6.16 -12.25 3.47
CA PRO A 184 6.52 -11.80 2.13
C PRO A 184 5.53 -12.35 1.10
N LEU A 185 5.39 -11.65 -0.03
CA LEU A 185 4.60 -12.17 -1.15
C LEU A 185 5.32 -13.36 -1.81
N GLU A 186 4.55 -14.39 -2.15
CA GLU A 186 5.00 -15.55 -2.91
C GLU A 186 5.10 -15.23 -4.41
N ILE A 187 5.92 -14.22 -4.76
CA ILE A 187 6.21 -13.87 -6.14
C ILE A 187 7.70 -14.02 -6.43
N LYS A 188 8.02 -14.38 -7.68
CA LYS A 188 9.41 -14.57 -8.10
C LYS A 188 10.22 -13.30 -7.83
N ASN A 189 11.42 -13.46 -7.26
CA ASN A 189 12.36 -12.37 -6.98
C ASN A 189 11.73 -11.22 -6.18
N PHE A 190 10.98 -11.50 -5.11
CA PHE A 190 10.47 -10.44 -4.23
C PHE A 190 11.59 -9.89 -3.33
N MET A 191 12.33 -8.90 -3.85
CA MET A 191 13.59 -8.43 -3.29
C MET A 191 13.58 -6.92 -2.99
N LEU A 192 14.37 -6.54 -1.98
CA LEU A 192 14.69 -5.16 -1.62
C LEU A 192 16.20 -5.03 -1.41
N PHE A 193 16.84 -4.14 -2.16
CA PHE A 193 18.29 -3.93 -2.18
C PHE A 193 19.11 -5.20 -2.41
N GLY A 194 18.62 -6.07 -3.30
CA GLY A 194 19.31 -7.33 -3.66
C GLY A 194 19.09 -8.47 -2.66
N GLU A 195 18.38 -8.25 -1.55
CA GLU A 195 18.02 -9.28 -0.59
C GLU A 195 16.54 -9.66 -0.70
N SER A 196 16.22 -10.93 -0.43
CA SER A 196 14.82 -11.38 -0.36
C SER A 196 14.09 -10.68 0.78
N ILE A 197 12.88 -10.18 0.53
CA ILE A 197 12.05 -9.55 1.56
C ILE A 197 11.68 -10.60 2.62
N LYS A 198 11.95 -10.28 3.89
CA LYS A 198 11.67 -11.14 5.04
C LYS A 198 10.27 -10.82 5.60
N ALA A 199 9.74 -11.74 6.42
CA ALA A 199 8.52 -11.47 7.16
C ALA A 199 8.71 -10.28 8.11
N ILE A 200 7.66 -9.46 8.24
CA ILE A 200 7.60 -8.38 9.23
C ILE A 200 7.04 -9.00 10.52
N PRO A 201 7.83 -9.04 11.61
CA PRO A 201 7.39 -9.59 12.89
C PRO A 201 6.48 -8.60 13.62
N GLU A 202 5.79 -9.09 14.64
CA GLU A 202 5.11 -8.23 15.62
C GLU A 202 6.14 -7.33 16.33
N ASP A 203 5.86 -6.02 16.40
CA ASP A 203 6.68 -5.07 17.16
C ASP A 203 6.74 -5.51 18.64
N GLY A 204 7.89 -6.10 19.02
CA GLY A 204 8.10 -6.76 20.31
C GLY A 204 9.18 -7.84 20.27
N LEU A 205 9.47 -8.41 19.09
CA LEU A 205 10.55 -9.39 18.90
C LEU A 205 11.90 -8.80 18.46
N ILE A 206 12.02 -7.47 18.38
CA ILE A 206 13.34 -6.83 18.47
C ILE A 206 13.70 -6.78 19.95
N GLY A 207 13.90 -7.97 20.54
CA GLY A 207 14.47 -8.11 21.86
C GLY A 207 15.84 -7.46 21.87
N HIS A 208 16.17 -6.78 22.97
CA HIS A 208 17.47 -6.19 23.26
C HIS A 208 18.63 -7.22 23.37
N HIS A 209 18.50 -8.39 22.76
CA HIS A 209 19.49 -9.45 22.77
C HIS A 209 19.46 -10.20 21.43
N GLU A 210 19.94 -9.56 20.38
CA GLU A 210 20.83 -10.23 19.43
C GLU A 210 21.58 -9.20 18.60
N GLN A 211 22.81 -9.57 18.28
CA GLN A 211 23.87 -8.69 17.84
C GLN A 211 23.44 -7.82 16.67
N ARG A 212 23.85 -6.56 16.71
CA ARG A 212 23.85 -5.62 15.60
C ARG A 212 24.32 -6.34 14.34
N GLN A 213 23.40 -6.82 13.52
CA GLN A 213 23.68 -7.05 12.11
C GLN A 213 23.81 -5.64 11.54
N PRO A 214 25.03 -5.19 11.19
CA PRO A 214 25.19 -3.83 10.70
C PRO A 214 24.39 -3.73 9.40
N CYS A 215 23.41 -2.83 9.40
CA CYS A 215 22.79 -2.40 8.15
C CYS A 215 23.92 -1.84 7.28
N LEU A 216 24.18 -2.48 6.15
CA LEU A 216 25.12 -1.98 5.17
C LEU A 216 24.59 -0.64 4.66
N PHE A 217 25.29 0.44 5.01
CA PHE A 217 25.03 1.79 4.52
C PHE A 217 25.32 1.86 3.02
#